data_AF-A0A519EMS1-F1
#
_entry.id   AF-A0A519EMS1-F1
#
_cell.length_a   1.000
_cell.length_b   1.000
_cell.length_c   1.000
_cell.angle_alpha   90.00
_cell.angle_beta   90.00
_cell.angle_gamma   90.00
#
_symmetry.space_group_name_H-M   'P 1'
#
loop_
_entity.id
_entity.type
_entity.pdbx_description
1 polymer ?
#
loop_
_entity_poly.entity_id
_entity_poly.type
_entity_poly.pdbx_seq_one_letter_code
_entity_poly.pdbx_strand_id
1 'polypeptide(L)'
;MNDTLGEAALIDNALAAIGMVLARMEGAPPPLPADAPRPATAAMVVPMAPIAVQAPWVVMPSFTAEYRAIHCCLTSASALLGVTQTLIRQPASPTPMERLRQWDDVISQTKTAGRAAYQAALMLTDKQVD
;
A
#
# COMPACT_ATOMS: atom_id res chain seq x y z
N MET A 1 -5.70 -17.15 -25.42
CA MET A 1 -6.61 -16.19 -24.75
C MET A 1 -6.97 -16.59 -23.32
N ASN A 2 -6.83 -17.86 -22.89
CA ASN A 2 -7.10 -18.24 -21.49
C ASN A 2 -5.96 -17.90 -20.52
N ASP A 3 -4.70 -17.88 -20.96
CA ASP A 3 -3.55 -17.67 -20.07
C ASP A 3 -3.50 -16.24 -19.49
N THR A 4 -3.79 -15.22 -20.31
CA THR A 4 -3.79 -13.80 -19.88
C THR A 4 -4.89 -13.47 -18.87
N LEU A 5 -6.03 -14.17 -18.91
CA LEU A 5 -7.09 -14.02 -17.92
C LEU A 5 -6.70 -14.66 -16.57
N GLY A 6 -6.01 -15.81 -16.61
CA GLY A 6 -5.44 -16.44 -15.43
C GLY A 6 -4.35 -15.59 -14.78
N GLU A 7 -3.45 -15.03 -15.58
CA GLU A 7 -2.40 -14.11 -15.12
C GLU A 7 -2.97 -12.84 -14.49
N ALA A 8 -4.00 -12.24 -15.12
CA ALA A 8 -4.67 -11.07 -14.56
C ALA A 8 -5.31 -11.36 -13.20
N ALA A 9 -5.91 -12.53 -13.01
CA ALA A 9 -6.49 -12.94 -11.73
C ALA A 9 -5.42 -13.18 -10.66
N LEU A 10 -4.27 -13.75 -11.02
CA LEU A 10 -3.14 -13.91 -10.09
C LEU A 10 -2.58 -12.55 -9.63
N ILE A 11 -2.48 -11.59 -10.54
CA ILE A 11 -2.04 -10.22 -10.22
C ILE A 11 -3.03 -9.52 -9.29
N ASP A 12 -4.33 -9.66 -9.53
CA ASP A 12 -5.37 -9.10 -8.66
C ASP A 12 -5.29 -9.68 -7.24
N ASN A 13 -5.09 -11.01 -7.13
CA ASN A 13 -4.93 -11.68 -5.85
C ASN A 13 -3.67 -11.20 -5.11
N ALA A 14 -2.56 -10.98 -5.83
CA ALA A 14 -1.33 -10.45 -5.26
C ALA A 14 -1.51 -9.00 -4.75
N LEU A 15 -2.19 -8.15 -5.52
CA LEU A 15 -2.51 -6.78 -5.10
C LEU A 15 -3.38 -6.75 -3.84
N ALA A 16 -4.42 -7.60 -3.79
CA ALA A 16 -5.28 -7.72 -2.62
C ALA A 16 -4.49 -8.18 -1.38
N ALA A 17 -3.62 -9.18 -1.54
CA ALA A 17 -2.77 -9.68 -0.46
C ALA A 17 -1.82 -8.60 0.07
N ILE A 18 -1.13 -7.86 -0.81
CA ILE A 18 -0.24 -6.77 -0.41
C ILE A 18 -1.02 -5.65 0.29
N GLY A 19 -2.20 -5.28 -0.21
CA GLY A 19 -3.07 -4.28 0.41
C GLY A 19 -3.49 -4.67 1.83
N MET A 20 -3.81 -5.95 2.07
CA MET A 20 -4.12 -6.45 3.41
C MET A 20 -2.93 -6.33 4.37
N VAL A 21 -1.71 -6.61 3.90
CA VAL A 21 -0.50 -6.47 4.71
C VAL A 21 -0.26 -5.00 5.03
N LEU A 22 -0.33 -4.10 4.05
CA LEU A 22 -0.16 -2.65 4.25
C LEU A 22 -1.19 -2.08 5.24
N ALA A 23 -2.46 -2.45 5.11
CA ALA A 23 -3.52 -2.01 6.03
C ALA A 23 -3.26 -2.47 7.47
N ARG A 24 -2.81 -3.72 7.66
CA ARG A 24 -2.40 -4.23 8.97
C ARG A 24 -1.21 -3.45 9.51
N MET A 25 -0.28 -3.05 8.64
CA MET A 25 0.91 -2.31 9.06
C MET A 25 0.60 -0.87 9.51
N GLU A 26 -0.42 -0.24 8.95
CA GLU A 26 -0.86 1.11 9.28
C GLU A 26 -1.77 1.16 10.53
N GLY A 27 -2.10 -0.01 11.11
CA GLY A 27 -3.03 -0.10 12.23
C GLY A 27 -4.47 0.21 11.82
N ALA A 28 -4.78 0.17 10.51
CA ALA A 28 -6.14 0.38 10.03
C ALA A 28 -7.04 -0.71 10.62
N PRO A 29 -8.17 -0.35 11.25
CA PRO A 29 -9.12 -1.35 11.70
C PRO A 29 -9.58 -2.16 10.48
N PRO A 30 -9.75 -3.49 10.60
CA PRO A 30 -10.24 -4.32 9.50
C PRO A 30 -11.56 -3.72 8.97
N PRO A 31 -11.83 -3.80 7.66
CA PRO A 31 -13.09 -3.35 7.11
C PRO A 31 -14.22 -4.04 7.87
N LEU A 32 -15.07 -3.25 8.52
CA LEU A 32 -16.20 -3.77 9.29
C LEU A 32 -17.07 -4.63 8.37
N PRO A 33 -17.58 -5.79 8.85
CA PRO A 33 -18.51 -6.59 8.08
C PRO A 33 -19.74 -5.74 7.72
N ALA A 34 -20.29 -5.95 6.52
CA ALA A 34 -21.39 -5.13 5.97
C ALA A 34 -22.64 -5.07 6.87
N ASP A 35 -22.80 -6.05 7.77
CA ASP A 35 -23.92 -6.14 8.73
C ASP A 35 -23.58 -5.62 10.13
N ALA A 36 -22.43 -4.97 10.35
CA ALA A 36 -22.13 -4.35 11.63
C ALA A 36 -23.05 -3.15 11.87
N PRO A 37 -23.81 -3.09 12.99
CA PRO A 37 -24.62 -1.93 13.31
C PRO A 37 -23.72 -0.70 13.44
N ARG A 38 -23.95 0.29 12.57
CA ARG A 38 -23.28 1.59 12.61
C ARG A 38 -23.53 2.20 14.00
N PRO A 39 -22.51 2.55 14.79
CA PRO A 39 -22.76 3.31 16.01
C PRO A 39 -23.36 4.65 15.60
N ALA A 40 -24.57 4.91 16.09
CA ALA A 40 -25.23 6.19 15.93
C ALA A 40 -24.29 7.28 16.46
N THR A 41 -24.04 8.31 15.65
CA THR A 41 -23.33 9.51 16.05
C THR A 41 -24.16 10.27 17.08
N ALA A 42 -24.10 9.84 18.33
CA ALA A 42 -24.51 10.63 19.46
C ALA A 42 -23.29 11.44 19.90
N ALA A 43 -23.32 12.74 19.61
CA ALA A 43 -22.41 13.71 20.16
C ALA A 43 -22.45 13.60 21.70
N MET A 44 -21.42 13.01 22.28
CA MET A 44 -21.25 12.94 23.72
C MET A 44 -19.93 13.63 24.05
N VAL A 45 -20.06 14.79 24.69
CA VAL A 45 -18.99 15.57 25.31
C VAL A 45 -18.17 14.62 26.17
N VAL A 46 -16.89 14.45 25.84
CA VAL A 46 -15.95 13.66 26.63
C VAL A 46 -15.47 14.54 27.79
N PRO A 47 -15.70 14.17 29.07
CA PRO A 47 -14.97 14.77 30.16
C PRO A 47 -13.52 14.28 30.10
N MET A 48 -12.57 15.21 30.18
CA MET A 48 -11.14 14.97 30.13
C MET A 48 -10.71 14.03 31.27
N ALA A 49 -10.60 12.74 30.97
CA ALA A 49 -9.89 11.78 31.80
C ALA A 49 -8.38 12.01 31.64
N PRO A 50 -7.56 11.87 32.70
CA PRO A 50 -6.13 11.97 32.55
C PRO A 50 -5.66 10.88 31.59
N ILE A 51 -4.95 11.31 30.54
CA ILE A 51 -4.25 10.43 29.61
C ILE A 51 -3.33 9.56 30.47
N ALA A 52 -3.73 8.29 30.66
CA ALA A 52 -2.82 7.27 31.12
C ALA A 52 -1.70 7.23 30.09
N VAL A 53 -0.52 7.71 30.50
CA VAL A 53 0.73 7.60 29.74
C VAL A 53 0.96 6.11 29.53
N GLN A 54 0.50 5.60 28.39
CA GLN A 54 0.85 4.27 27.93
C GLN A 54 2.36 4.26 27.73
N ALA A 55 2.98 3.20 28.26
CA ALA A 55 4.41 3.04 28.43
C ALA A 55 5.22 3.51 27.21
N PRO A 56 6.37 4.17 27.42
CA PRO A 56 7.29 4.52 26.35
C PRO A 56 7.83 3.20 25.82
N TRP A 57 7.24 2.70 24.73
CA TRP A 57 7.93 1.80 23.83
C TRP A 57 9.16 2.58 23.39
N VAL A 58 10.29 2.30 24.04
CA VAL A 58 11.61 2.64 23.55
C VAL A 58 11.65 2.04 22.15
N VAL A 59 11.37 2.90 21.15
CA VAL A 59 11.46 2.56 19.76
C VAL A 59 12.91 2.20 19.55
N MET A 60 13.24 0.91 19.55
CA MET A 60 14.53 0.49 19.03
C MET A 60 14.55 0.95 17.56
N PRO A 61 15.45 1.88 17.17
CA PRO A 61 15.43 2.52 15.86
C PRO A 61 15.56 1.49 14.72
N SER A 62 16.21 0.35 15.00
CA SER A 62 16.36 -0.75 14.06
C SER A 62 15.02 -1.40 13.71
N PHE A 63 14.14 -1.65 14.68
CA PHE A 63 12.86 -2.31 14.43
C PHE A 63 11.93 -1.42 13.59
N THR A 64 11.98 -0.10 13.76
CA THR A 64 11.18 0.83 12.95
C THR A 64 11.75 1.06 11.56
N ALA A 65 13.07 1.09 11.38
CA ALA A 65 13.66 1.24 10.04
C ALA A 65 13.45 0.00 9.17
N GLU A 66 13.56 -1.22 9.72
CA GLU A 66 13.19 -2.46 9.01
C GLU A 66 11.71 -2.47 8.63
N TYR A 67 10.85 -2.15 9.60
CA TYR A 67 9.40 -2.12 9.38
C TYR A 67 8.99 -1.11 8.32
N ARG A 68 9.58 0.09 8.33
CA ARG A 68 9.34 1.12 7.30
C ARG A 68 9.92 0.70 5.94
N ALA A 69 11.08 0.05 5.91
CA ALA A 69 11.62 -0.50 4.67
C ALA A 69 10.70 -1.57 4.07
N ILE A 70 10.12 -2.46 4.89
CA ILE A 70 9.11 -3.44 4.46
C ILE A 70 7.89 -2.73 3.87
N HIS A 71 7.37 -1.68 4.52
CA HIS A 71 6.23 -0.89 4.00
C HIS A 71 6.55 -0.27 2.63
N CYS A 72 7.72 0.34 2.50
CA CYS A 72 8.20 0.90 1.24
C CYS A 72 8.36 -0.16 0.14
N CYS A 73 8.91 -1.34 0.46
CA CYS A 73 9.03 -2.46 -0.47
C CYS A 73 7.65 -2.97 -0.94
N LEU A 74 6.70 -3.14 -0.03
CA LEU A 74 5.34 -3.57 -0.36
C LEU A 74 4.60 -2.53 -1.21
N THR A 75 4.80 -1.23 -0.91
CA THR A 75 4.28 -0.14 -1.74
C THR A 75 4.87 -0.18 -3.14
N SER A 76 6.17 -0.42 -3.26
CA SER A 76 6.86 -0.57 -4.56
C SER A 76 6.30 -1.76 -5.36
N ALA A 77 6.18 -2.92 -4.71
CA ALA A 77 5.62 -4.13 -5.32
C ALA A 77 4.18 -3.91 -5.80
N SER A 78 3.33 -3.27 -4.99
CA SER A 78 1.95 -2.94 -5.37
C SER A 78 1.90 -2.03 -6.59
N ALA A 79 2.77 -1.02 -6.67
CA ALA A 79 2.82 -0.12 -7.81
C ALA A 79 3.29 -0.82 -9.09
N LEU A 80 4.28 -1.72 -9.01
CA LEU A 80 4.73 -2.51 -10.17
C LEU A 80 3.66 -3.49 -10.65
N LEU A 81 2.94 -4.15 -9.73
CA LEU A 81 1.82 -5.02 -10.10
C LEU A 81 0.67 -4.23 -10.75
N GLY A 82 0.41 -3.00 -10.30
CA GLY A 82 -0.54 -2.10 -10.97
C GLY A 82 -0.14 -1.76 -12.41
N VAL A 83 1.16 -1.57 -12.67
CA VAL A 83 1.69 -1.41 -14.02
C VAL A 83 1.47 -2.69 -14.83
N THR A 84 1.81 -3.87 -14.29
CA THR A 84 1.60 -5.14 -14.97
C THR A 84 0.13 -5.36 -15.33
N GLN A 85 -0.79 -5.07 -14.40
CA GLN A 85 -2.24 -5.15 -14.62
C GLN A 85 -2.69 -4.21 -15.75
N THR A 86 -2.20 -2.96 -15.74
CA THR A 86 -2.51 -1.96 -16.78
C THR A 86 -2.04 -2.41 -18.16
N LEU A 87 -0.87 -3.06 -18.25
CA LEU A 87 -0.34 -3.57 -19.51
C LEU A 87 -1.12 -4.79 -20.03
N ILE A 88 -1.52 -5.71 -19.15
CA ILE A 88 -2.31 -6.90 -19.53
C ILE A 88 -3.73 -6.53 -19.96
N ARG A 89 -4.35 -5.55 -19.29
CA ARG A 89 -5.73 -5.11 -19.55
C ARG A 89 -5.85 -4.05 -20.64
N GLN A 90 -4.81 -3.86 -21.46
CA GLN A 90 -4.85 -2.92 -22.57
C GLN A 90 -6.08 -3.20 -23.46
N PRO A 91 -6.89 -2.17 -23.77
CA PRO A 91 -8.02 -2.35 -24.67
C PRO A 91 -7.50 -2.77 -26.05
N ALA A 92 -8.28 -3.58 -26.79
CA ALA A 92 -7.88 -4.08 -28.10
C ALA A 92 -7.73 -2.96 -29.15
N SER A 93 -8.39 -1.82 -28.95
CA SER A 93 -8.38 -0.67 -29.87
C SER A 93 -8.45 0.67 -29.11
N PRO A 94 -7.38 1.09 -28.40
CA PRO A 94 -7.37 2.38 -27.73
C PRO A 94 -7.28 3.51 -28.75
N THR A 95 -8.02 4.59 -28.48
CA THR A 95 -7.80 5.86 -29.17
C THR A 95 -6.38 6.39 -28.85
N PRO A 96 -5.80 7.25 -29.71
CA PRO A 96 -4.48 7.83 -29.45
C PRO A 96 -4.38 8.57 -28.10
N MET A 97 -5.45 9.25 -27.68
CA MET A 97 -5.47 9.95 -26.38
C MET A 97 -5.53 8.99 -25.19
N GLU A 98 -6.32 7.92 -25.27
CA GLU A 98 -6.38 6.90 -24.21
C GLU A 98 -5.04 6.20 -24.05
N ARG A 99 -4.39 5.90 -25.17
CA ARG A 99 -3.05 5.33 -25.18
C ARG A 99 -2.05 6.27 -24.49
N LEU A 100 -2.08 7.56 -24.79
CA LEU A 100 -1.20 8.54 -24.16
C LEU A 100 -1.42 8.61 -22.64
N ARG A 101 -2.69 8.73 -22.20
CA ARG A 101 -3.04 8.73 -20.77
C ARG A 101 -2.57 7.46 -20.07
N GLN A 102 -2.78 6.32 -20.70
CA GLN A 102 -2.35 5.04 -20.15
C GLN A 102 -0.83 4.97 -19.98
N TRP A 103 -0.06 5.47 -20.94
CA TRP A 103 1.40 5.52 -20.81
C TRP A 103 1.85 6.49 -19.72
N ASP A 104 1.22 7.65 -19.59
CA ASP A 104 1.50 8.59 -18.52
C ASP A 104 1.24 7.96 -17.14
N ASP A 105 0.13 7.23 -16.99
CA ASP A 105 -0.20 6.51 -15.76
C ASP A 105 0.84 5.41 -15.45
N VAL A 106 1.22 4.61 -16.43
CA VAL A 106 2.26 3.57 -16.28
C VAL A 106 3.60 4.19 -15.86
N ILE A 107 4.01 5.30 -16.48
CA ILE A 107 5.24 6.01 -16.14
C ILE A 107 5.16 6.56 -14.71
N SER A 108 4.02 7.15 -14.34
CA SER A 108 3.80 7.70 -13.00
C SER A 108 3.87 6.63 -11.91
N GLN A 109 3.20 5.48 -12.13
CA GLN A 109 3.24 4.35 -11.20
C GLN A 109 4.64 3.76 -11.09
N THR A 110 5.36 3.60 -12.21
CA THR A 110 6.75 3.10 -12.21
C THR A 110 7.68 4.03 -11.45
N LYS A 111 7.54 5.36 -11.59
CA LYS A 111 8.31 6.34 -10.79
C LYS A 111 8.02 6.21 -9.30
N THR A 112 6.75 6.00 -8.95
CA THR A 112 6.34 5.79 -7.55
C THR A 112 6.94 4.52 -6.98
N ALA A 113 6.92 3.42 -7.75
CA ALA A 113 7.57 2.17 -7.38
C ALA A 113 9.07 2.36 -7.13
N GLY A 114 9.77 3.03 -8.06
CA GLY A 114 11.21 3.29 -7.95
C GLY A 114 11.56 4.14 -6.73
N ARG A 115 10.80 5.21 -6.47
CA ARG A 115 10.99 6.05 -5.27
C ARG A 115 10.81 5.27 -3.98
N ALA A 116 9.77 4.44 -3.89
CA ALA A 116 9.50 3.64 -2.70
C ALA A 116 10.63 2.61 -2.46
N ALA A 117 11.07 1.91 -3.51
CA ALA A 117 12.21 0.99 -3.40
C ALA A 117 13.49 1.70 -2.98
N TYR A 118 13.77 2.87 -3.55
CA TYR A 118 14.93 3.68 -3.17
C TYR A 118 14.87 4.14 -1.70
N GLN A 119 13.70 4.54 -1.22
CA GLN A 119 13.50 4.90 0.20
C GLN A 119 13.76 3.71 1.13
N ALA A 120 13.31 2.51 0.76
CA ALA A 120 13.60 1.30 1.53
C ALA A 120 15.11 1.04 1.61
N ALA A 121 15.83 1.18 0.50
CA ALA A 121 17.29 1.04 0.48
C ALA A 121 17.96 2.04 1.43
N LEU A 122 17.57 3.33 1.37
CA LEU A 122 18.12 4.36 2.25
C LEU A 122 17.89 4.04 3.74
N MET A 123 16.69 3.59 4.11
CA MET A 123 16.37 3.21 5.50
C MET A 123 17.21 2.04 6.01
N LEU A 124 17.59 1.12 5.13
CA LEU A 124 18.43 -0.03 5.48
C LEU A 124 19.92 0.34 5.53
N THR A 125 20.38 1.25 4.67
CA THR A 125 21.78 1.71 4.66
C THR A 125 22.10 2.68 5.80
N ASP A 126 21.12 3.46 6.27
CA ASP A 126 21.26 4.36 7.42
C ASP A 126 21.62 3.60 8.70
N LYS A 127 21.29 2.30 8.77
CA LYS A 127 21.69 1.40 9.86
C LYS A 127 23.16 0.97 9.87
N GLN A 128 23.88 1.18 8.77
CA GLN A 128 25.26 0.69 8.61
C GLN A 128 26.34 1.74 8.93
N VAL A 129 25.95 2.92 9.41
CA VAL A 129 26.86 4.07 9.63
C VAL A 129 27.29 4.24 11.10
N ASP A 130 26.85 3.37 12.02
CA ASP A 130 27.34 3.33 13.42
C ASP A 130 28.25 2.11 13.69
#